data_AF-A0A1E1MWQ1-F1
#
_entry.id   AF-A0A1E1MWQ1-F1
#
_cell.length_a   1.000
_cell.length_b   1.000
_cell.length_c   1.000
_cell.angle_alpha   90.00
_cell.angle_beta   90.00
_cell.angle_gamma   90.00
#
_symmetry.space_group_name_H-M   'P 1'
#
loop_
_entity.id
_entity.type
_entity.pdbx_description
1 polymer ?
#
loop_
_entity_poly.entity_id
_entity_poly.type
_entity_poly.pdbx_seq_one_letter_code
_entity_poly.pdbx_strand_id
1 'polypeptide(L)'
;MGLFSSSAPALPPPKLTTDGAPIAPDRTQRARCWEHRDAYFQCLDKNNVIDSLGADKSKAESACGKESNGFEANCASSWVTYFKKRRVMEWQREKTLSKLREEGAVKMPGELAPPRAPGN
;
A
#
# COMPACT_ATOMS: atom_id res chain seq x y z
N MET A 1 -31.63 4.09 -16.30
CA MET A 1 -30.77 2.96 -16.71
C MET A 1 -29.39 3.51 -17.01
N GLY A 2 -28.44 3.44 -16.08
CA GLY A 2 -27.09 3.98 -16.25
C GLY A 2 -26.08 2.88 -15.91
N LEU A 3 -25.51 2.26 -16.93
CA LEU A 3 -24.54 1.19 -16.80
C LEU A 3 -23.15 1.81 -16.70
N PHE A 4 -22.56 1.83 -15.50
CA PHE A 4 -21.15 2.13 -15.32
C PHE A 4 -20.34 0.91 -15.78
N SER A 5 -20.01 0.86 -17.07
CA SER A 5 -19.04 -0.10 -17.59
C SER A 5 -17.64 0.48 -17.41
N SER A 6 -17.04 0.25 -16.24
CA SER A 6 -15.61 0.46 -16.01
C SER A 6 -14.90 -0.89 -16.16
N SER A 7 -14.27 -1.10 -17.31
CA SER A 7 -13.34 -2.20 -17.55
C SER A 7 -12.06 -1.95 -16.76
N ALA A 8 -11.97 -2.51 -15.55
CA ALA A 8 -10.69 -2.64 -14.86
C ALA A 8 -9.82 -3.68 -15.61
N PRO A 9 -8.51 -3.48 -15.74
CA PRO A 9 -7.62 -4.51 -16.25
C PRO A 9 -7.69 -5.74 -15.33
N ALA A 10 -8.05 -6.88 -15.91
CA ALA A 10 -8.19 -8.13 -15.17
C ALA A 10 -6.80 -8.63 -14.73
N LEU A 11 -6.50 -8.46 -13.45
CA LEU A 11 -5.31 -9.02 -12.79
C LEU A 11 -5.46 -10.54 -12.64
N PRO A 12 -4.34 -11.29 -12.55
CA PRO A 12 -4.38 -12.74 -12.44
C PRO A 12 -5.15 -13.20 -11.19
N PRO A 13 -6.01 -14.23 -11.31
CA PRO A 13 -6.83 -14.70 -10.21
C PRO A 13 -5.99 -15.31 -9.08
N PRO A 14 -6.38 -15.12 -7.81
CA PRO A 14 -5.69 -15.72 -6.68
C PRO A 14 -5.77 -17.25 -6.76
N LYS A 15 -4.67 -17.94 -6.45
CA LYS A 15 -4.67 -19.40 -6.36
C LYS A 15 -5.52 -19.81 -5.14
N LEU A 16 -6.53 -20.65 -5.35
CA LEU A 16 -7.42 -21.14 -4.30
C LEU A 16 -6.94 -22.51 -3.79
N THR A 17 -7.10 -22.77 -2.49
CA THR A 17 -6.95 -24.11 -1.89
C THR A 17 -8.12 -24.99 -2.34
N THR A 18 -8.04 -26.30 -2.11
CA THR A 18 -9.13 -27.25 -2.38
C THR A 18 -10.45 -26.84 -1.71
N ASP A 19 -10.38 -26.13 -0.59
CA ASP A 19 -11.55 -25.65 0.18
C ASP A 19 -12.06 -24.27 -0.30
N GLY A 20 -11.49 -23.72 -1.37
CA GLY A 20 -11.87 -22.42 -1.92
C GLY A 20 -11.30 -21.21 -1.17
N ALA A 21 -10.43 -21.42 -0.17
CA ALA A 21 -9.74 -20.34 0.51
C ALA A 21 -8.58 -19.79 -0.35
N PRO A 22 -8.35 -18.47 -0.41
CA PRO A 22 -7.18 -17.92 -1.07
C PRO A 22 -5.88 -18.47 -0.45
N ILE A 23 -5.00 -19.07 -1.25
CA ILE A 23 -3.70 -19.56 -0.79
C ILE A 23 -2.88 -18.35 -0.33
N ALA A 24 -2.61 -18.29 0.97
CA ALA A 24 -1.71 -17.30 1.52
C ALA A 24 -0.30 -17.53 0.95
N PRO A 25 0.41 -16.48 0.50
CA PRO A 25 1.76 -16.62 0.01
C PRO A 25 2.68 -17.18 1.11
N ASP A 26 3.55 -18.11 0.74
CA ASP A 26 4.53 -18.69 1.65
C ASP A 26 5.51 -17.63 2.18
N ARG A 27 6.32 -17.98 3.19
CA ARG A 27 7.27 -17.03 3.81
C ARG A 27 8.25 -16.43 2.80
N THR A 28 8.70 -17.23 1.82
CA THR A 28 9.68 -16.82 0.81
C THR A 28 9.06 -15.88 -0.21
N GLN A 29 7.81 -16.13 -0.61
CA GLN A 29 7.03 -15.24 -1.48
C GLN A 29 6.77 -13.89 -0.80
N ARG A 30 6.47 -13.88 0.50
CA ARG A 30 6.31 -12.62 1.26
C ARG A 30 7.62 -11.85 1.36
N ALA A 31 8.75 -12.53 1.56
CA ALA A 31 10.07 -11.88 1.58
C ALA A 31 10.35 -11.18 0.25
N ARG A 32 10.19 -11.88 -0.89
CA ARG A 32 10.33 -11.29 -2.23
C ARG A 32 9.39 -10.10 -2.45
N CYS A 33 8.14 -10.21 -2.01
CA CYS A 33 7.19 -9.10 -2.10
C CYS A 33 7.69 -7.86 -1.32
N TRP A 34 8.22 -8.03 -0.12
CA TRP A 34 8.75 -6.91 0.67
C TRP A 34 10.01 -6.30 0.06
N GLU A 35 10.91 -7.10 -0.51
CA GLU A 35 12.09 -6.61 -1.22
C GLU A 35 11.68 -5.69 -2.39
N HIS A 36 10.72 -6.12 -3.22
CA HIS A 36 10.24 -5.30 -4.33
C HIS A 36 9.43 -4.09 -3.88
N ARG A 37 8.65 -4.20 -2.79
CA ARG A 37 7.97 -3.06 -2.17
C ARG A 37 8.98 -1.99 -1.74
N ASP A 38 10.03 -2.40 -1.04
CA ASP A 38 11.01 -1.49 -0.47
C ASP A 38 11.86 -0.84 -1.57
N ALA A 39 12.20 -1.58 -2.63
CA ALA A 39 12.84 -1.02 -3.82
C ALA A 39 11.96 0.04 -4.51
N TYR A 40 10.66 -0.21 -4.67
CA TYR A 40 9.72 0.76 -5.23
C TYR A 40 9.64 2.02 -4.35
N PHE A 41 9.48 1.86 -3.04
CA PHE A 41 9.39 2.98 -2.11
C PHE A 41 10.68 3.80 -2.03
N GLN A 42 11.85 3.17 -2.07
CA GLN A 42 13.13 3.87 -2.17
C GLN A 42 13.23 4.71 -3.45
N CYS A 43 12.71 4.21 -4.58
CA CYS A 43 12.65 5.00 -5.82
C CYS A 43 11.73 6.21 -5.64
N LEU A 44 10.55 6.02 -5.05
CA LEU A 44 9.63 7.13 -4.77
C LEU A 44 10.26 8.20 -3.87
N ASP A 45 10.97 7.78 -2.82
CA ASP A 45 11.67 8.69 -1.89
C ASP A 45 12.74 9.52 -2.63
N LYS A 46 13.58 8.88 -3.45
CA LYS A 46 14.61 9.57 -4.26
C LYS A 46 14.02 10.61 -5.21
N ASN A 47 12.79 10.38 -5.69
CA ASN A 47 12.11 11.26 -6.63
C ASN A 47 11.15 12.25 -5.96
N ASN A 48 11.09 12.28 -4.62
CA ASN A 48 10.13 13.09 -3.86
C ASN A 48 8.70 12.86 -4.33
N VAL A 49 8.30 11.58 -4.36
CA VAL A 49 6.93 11.14 -4.67
C VAL A 49 6.32 10.54 -3.42
N ILE A 50 5.19 11.11 -3.00
CA ILE A 50 4.45 10.63 -1.82
C ILE A 50 3.20 9.88 -2.27
N ASP A 51 2.37 10.51 -3.11
CA ASP A 51 1.10 9.94 -3.55
C ASP A 51 1.20 9.35 -4.95
N SER A 52 1.71 8.13 -5.02
CA SER A 52 1.82 7.37 -6.27
C SER A 52 0.49 6.88 -6.84
N LEU A 53 -0.64 7.12 -6.15
CA LEU A 53 -1.98 6.72 -6.61
C LEU A 53 -2.80 7.91 -7.13
N GLY A 54 -2.54 9.11 -6.62
CA GLY A 54 -3.23 10.35 -6.98
C GLY A 54 -2.29 11.35 -7.64
N ALA A 55 -1.95 12.41 -6.89
CA ALA A 55 -1.36 13.63 -7.44
C ALA A 55 -0.02 13.40 -8.17
N ASP A 56 0.80 12.47 -7.68
CA ASP A 56 2.13 12.20 -8.23
C ASP A 56 2.16 10.99 -9.18
N LYS A 57 1.01 10.44 -9.57
CA LYS A 57 0.93 9.19 -10.34
C LYS A 57 1.79 9.22 -11.61
N SER A 58 1.68 10.26 -12.43
CA SER A 58 2.45 10.37 -13.68
C SER A 58 3.96 10.44 -13.42
N LYS A 59 4.38 11.11 -12.34
CA LYS A 59 5.79 11.18 -11.92
C LYS A 59 6.28 9.84 -11.37
N ALA A 60 5.44 9.12 -10.62
CA ALA A 60 5.73 7.78 -10.13
C ALA A 60 5.92 6.78 -11.28
N GLU A 61 5.06 6.84 -12.30
CA GLU A 61 5.12 5.96 -13.47
C GLU A 61 6.36 6.23 -14.33
N SER A 62 6.68 7.50 -14.57
CA SER A 62 7.83 7.89 -15.39
C SER A 62 9.17 7.64 -14.68
N ALA A 63 9.27 7.91 -13.38
CA ALA A 63 10.53 7.78 -12.64
C ALA A 63 10.77 6.38 -12.05
N CYS A 64 9.71 5.67 -11.67
CA CYS A 64 9.77 4.42 -10.89
C CYS A 64 8.94 3.28 -11.51
N GLY A 65 8.63 3.37 -12.81
CA GLY A 65 7.81 2.37 -13.50
C GLY A 65 8.42 0.97 -13.48
N LYS A 66 9.76 0.86 -13.55
CA LYS A 66 10.47 -0.43 -13.49
C LYS A 66 10.26 -1.12 -12.14
N GLU A 67 10.45 -0.38 -11.05
CA GLU A 67 10.26 -0.88 -9.69
C GLU A 67 8.79 -1.14 -9.39
N SER A 68 7.86 -0.32 -9.92
CA SER A 68 6.42 -0.56 -9.82
C SER A 68 6.02 -1.89 -10.47
N ASN A 69 6.55 -2.18 -11.65
CA ASN A 69 6.31 -3.46 -12.33
C ASN A 69 6.87 -4.64 -11.54
N GLY A 70 8.07 -4.49 -10.96
CA GLY A 70 8.64 -5.50 -10.08
C GLY A 70 7.80 -5.73 -8.82
N PHE A 71 7.26 -4.65 -8.24
CA PHE A 71 6.38 -4.73 -7.08
C PHE A 71 5.05 -5.42 -7.42
N GLU A 72 4.44 -5.09 -8.55
CA GLU A 72 3.17 -5.68 -9.01
C GLU A 72 3.32 -7.14 -9.46
N ALA A 73 4.47 -7.54 -10.00
CA ALA A 73 4.74 -8.91 -10.40
C ALA A 73 5.01 -9.86 -9.22
N ASN A 74 5.56 -9.35 -8.11
CA ASN A 74 6.02 -10.18 -6.98
C ASN A 74 5.11 -10.10 -5.74
N CYS A 75 4.10 -9.24 -5.75
CA CYS A 75 3.15 -9.10 -4.65
C CYS A 75 1.72 -9.38 -5.09
N ALA A 76 0.89 -9.82 -4.13
CA ALA A 76 -0.55 -9.84 -4.33
C ALA A 76 -1.08 -8.43 -4.59
N SER A 77 -1.99 -8.27 -5.56
CA SER A 77 -2.54 -6.97 -5.95
C SER A 77 -3.22 -6.21 -4.79
N SER A 78 -3.88 -6.94 -3.89
CA SER A 78 -4.45 -6.39 -2.66
C SER A 78 -3.37 -5.80 -1.73
N TRP A 79 -2.21 -6.46 -1.64
CA TRP A 79 -1.07 -5.98 -0.86
C TRP A 79 -0.45 -4.73 -1.49
N VAL A 80 -0.24 -4.74 -2.81
CA VAL A 80 0.27 -3.56 -3.54
C VAL A 80 -0.62 -2.35 -3.28
N THR A 81 -1.92 -2.51 -3.47
CA THR A 81 -2.90 -1.44 -3.26
C THR A 81 -2.90 -0.96 -1.81
N TYR A 82 -2.89 -1.90 -0.85
CA TYR A 82 -2.85 -1.59 0.57
C TYR A 82 -1.59 -0.80 0.95
N PHE A 83 -0.40 -1.24 0.53
CA PHE A 83 0.86 -0.57 0.87
C PHE A 83 0.95 0.81 0.24
N LYS A 84 0.56 0.97 -1.04
CA LYS A 84 0.54 2.28 -1.70
C LYS A 84 -0.38 3.26 -0.95
N LYS A 85 -1.59 2.82 -0.55
CA LYS A 85 -2.52 3.62 0.28
C LYS A 85 -1.95 3.94 1.66
N ARG A 86 -1.38 2.94 2.33
CA ARG A 86 -0.83 3.10 3.68
C ARG A 86 0.28 4.14 3.72
N ARG A 87 1.18 4.15 2.73
CA ARG A 87 2.24 5.17 2.61
C ARG A 87 1.69 6.60 2.64
N VAL A 88 0.61 6.88 1.90
CA VAL A 88 -0.04 8.20 1.88
C VAL A 88 -0.70 8.52 3.22
N MET A 89 -1.42 7.56 3.81
CA MET A 89 -2.09 7.75 5.09
C MET A 89 -1.11 8.02 6.24
N GLU A 90 0.00 7.27 6.32
CA GLU A 90 1.02 7.47 7.35
C GLU A 90 1.69 8.84 7.19
N TRP A 91 2.00 9.26 5.96
CA TRP A 91 2.52 10.61 5.70
C TRP A 91 1.53 11.71 6.14
N GLN A 92 0.24 11.57 5.82
CA GLN A 92 -0.80 12.52 6.26
C GLN A 92 -0.94 12.54 7.78
N ARG A 93 -0.88 11.37 8.41
CA ARG A 93 -0.90 11.22 9.87
C ARG A 93 0.28 11.96 10.50
N GLU A 94 1.49 11.76 10.01
CA GLU A 94 2.70 12.44 10.51
C GLU A 94 2.61 13.96 10.32
N LYS A 95 2.15 14.43 9.15
CA LYS A 95 1.94 15.86 8.90
C LYS A 95 0.92 16.47 9.85
N THR A 96 -0.20 15.79 10.07
CA THR A 96 -1.24 16.24 11.00
C THR A 96 -0.71 16.27 12.44
N LEU A 97 0.01 15.22 12.86
CA LEU A 97 0.62 15.18 14.18
C LEU A 97 1.69 16.26 14.38
N SER A 98 2.48 16.57 13.34
CA SER A 98 3.45 17.69 13.38
C SER A 98 2.73 19.02 13.60
N LYS A 99 1.70 19.29 12.80
CA LYS A 99 0.91 20.52 12.90
C LYS A 99 0.28 20.70 14.28
N LEU A 100 -0.33 19.63 14.83
CA LEU A 100 -0.92 19.68 16.17
C LEU A 100 0.12 19.98 17.27
N ARG A 101 1.35 19.45 17.14
CA ARG A 101 2.43 19.75 18.09
C ARG A 101 2.87 21.22 18.01
N GLU A 102 2.94 21.78 16.81
CA GLU A 102 3.24 23.21 16.60
C GLU A 102 2.14 24.11 17.17
N GLU A 103 0.88 23.68 17.11
CA GLU A 103 -0.28 24.34 17.72
C GLU A 103 -0.34 24.16 19.25
N GLY A 104 0.65 23.51 19.87
CA GLY A 104 0.76 23.34 21.32
C GLY A 104 -0.07 22.18 21.88
N ALA A 105 -0.59 21.29 21.04
CA ALA A 105 -1.33 20.12 21.52
C ALA A 105 -0.39 19.14 22.25
N VAL A 106 -0.77 18.79 23.49
CA VAL A 106 -0.04 17.82 24.31
C VAL A 106 -0.52 16.40 23.96
N LYS A 107 0.43 15.48 23.74
CA LYS A 107 0.11 14.06 23.52
C LYS A 107 -0.50 13.49 24.79
N MET A 108 -1.79 13.14 24.75
CA MET A 108 -2.44 12.47 25.88
C MET A 108 -1.82 11.08 26.09
N PRO A 109 -1.46 10.71 27.33
CA PRO A 109 -1.06 9.34 27.65
C PRO A 109 -2.30 8.43 27.58
N GLY A 110 -2.26 7.42 26.71
CA GLY A 110 -3.34 6.46 26.51
C GLY A 110 -3.31 5.90 25.09
N GLU A 111 -2.88 4.65 24.95
CA GLU A 111 -2.90 3.94 23.68
C GLU A 111 -4.32 3.45 23.41
N LEU A 112 -4.96 3.93 22.33
CA LEU A 112 -6.12 3.23 21.76
C LEU A 112 -5.59 1.88 21.27
N ALA A 113 -5.87 0.82 22.04
CA ALA A 113 -5.53 -0.53 21.63
C ALA A 113 -6.06 -0.76 20.20
N PRO A 114 -5.24 -1.32 19.28
CA PRO A 114 -5.71 -1.60 17.93
C PRO A 114 -6.97 -2.48 17.99
N PRO A 115 -7.92 -2.31 17.05
CA PRO A 115 -9.13 -3.14 17.03
C PRO A 115 -8.72 -4.61 17.05
N ARG A 116 -9.18 -5.33 18.08
CA ARG A 116 -8.87 -6.77 18.24
C ARG A 116 -9.34 -7.49 16.98
N ALA A 117 -8.44 -8.25 16.35
CA ALA A 117 -8.80 -9.15 15.27
C ALA A 117 -9.85 -10.15 15.79
N PRO A 118 -10.90 -10.49 15.01
CA PRO A 118 -11.84 -11.54 15.41
C PRO A 118 -11.08 -12.85 15.64
N GLY A 119 -11.37 -13.48 16.78
CA GLY A 119 -10.58 -14.55 17.38
C GLY A 119 -10.54 -15.87 16.61
N ASN A 120 -9.59 -16.70 17.05
CA ASN A 120 -9.29 -18.09 16.66
C ASN A 120 -10.50 -18.95 16.34
#